data_AF-A0A5R1MSI8-F1
#
_entry.id   AF-A0A5R1MSI8-F1
#
_cell.length_a   1.000
_cell.length_b   1.000
_cell.length_c   1.000
_cell.angle_alpha   90.00
_cell.angle_beta   90.00
_cell.angle_gamma   90.00
#
_symmetry.space_group_name_H-M   'P 1'
#
loop_
_entity.id
_entity.type
_entity.pdbx_description
1 polymer ?
#
loop_
_entity_poly.entity_id
_entity_poly.type
_entity_poly.pdbx_seq_one_letter_code
_entity_poly.pdbx_strand_id
1 'polypeptide(L)'
;MPIIDLNQLPAPDVVEELDFETILAERKATLISLYPEDQQEAVARTLTLESEPLVKLLEENAYRELIWRQRVNEAARAVMLACAAGNDLDVIGANYNTTRL
;
A
#
# COMPACT_ATOMS: atom_id res chain seq x y z
N MET A 1 18.22 23.29 -24.10
CA MET A 1 17.36 22.12 -23.77
C MET A 1 16.23 22.63 -22.90
N PRO A 2 14.97 22.26 -23.16
CA PRO A 2 13.91 22.57 -22.22
C PRO A 2 14.21 21.84 -20.90
N ILE A 3 14.19 22.59 -19.81
CA ILE A 3 14.27 22.03 -18.46
C ILE A 3 12.92 21.36 -18.21
N ILE A 4 12.89 20.03 -18.13
CA ILE A 4 11.70 19.31 -17.71
C ILE A 4 11.60 19.45 -16.20
N ASP A 5 10.51 20.05 -15.72
CA ASP A 5 10.20 20.10 -14.29
C ASP A 5 9.63 18.75 -13.87
N LEU A 6 10.46 17.95 -13.18
CA LEU A 6 10.09 16.61 -12.73
C LEU A 6 8.93 16.64 -11.72
N ASN A 7 8.66 17.78 -11.07
CA ASN A 7 7.55 17.92 -10.12
C ASN A 7 6.17 18.00 -10.79
N GLN A 8 6.14 18.22 -12.12
CA GLN A 8 4.89 18.28 -12.89
C GLN A 8 4.50 16.93 -13.49
N LEU A 9 5.30 15.88 -13.24
CA LEU A 9 4.98 14.54 -13.69
C LEU A 9 3.85 13.95 -12.82
N PRO A 10 2.91 13.18 -13.41
CA PRO A 10 1.93 12.46 -12.63
C PRO A 10 2.62 11.45 -11.70
N ALA A 11 1.96 11.11 -10.59
CA ALA A 11 2.42 10.04 -9.73
C ALA A 11 2.49 8.72 -10.55
N PRO A 12 3.51 7.90 -10.33
CA PRO A 12 3.67 6.63 -11.06
C PRO A 12 2.61 5.62 -10.62
N ASP A 13 2.11 4.80 -11.55
CA ASP A 13 1.05 3.81 -11.31
C ASP A 13 1.42 2.76 -10.24
N VAL A 14 2.72 2.57 -9.98
CA VAL A 14 3.21 1.64 -8.93
C VAL A 14 2.98 2.16 -7.51
N VAL A 15 2.74 3.46 -7.35
CA VAL A 15 2.42 4.06 -6.06
C VAL A 15 0.91 3.98 -5.86
N GLU A 16 0.49 3.08 -4.99
CA GLU A 16 -0.92 2.87 -4.66
C GLU A 16 -1.40 3.90 -3.62
N GLU A 17 -2.63 4.40 -3.77
CA GLU A 17 -3.35 5.07 -2.68
C GLU A 17 -3.95 3.98 -1.79
N LEU A 18 -3.55 3.96 -0.51
CA LEU A 18 -3.91 2.89 0.42
C LEU A 18 -4.97 3.38 1.40
N ASP A 19 -6.06 2.62 1.51
CA ASP A 19 -7.13 2.86 2.46
C ASP A 19 -7.37 1.63 3.33
N PHE A 20 -7.41 1.84 4.64
CA PHE A 20 -7.55 0.75 5.62
C PHE A 20 -8.90 0.06 5.51
N GLU A 21 -9.99 0.83 5.38
CA GLU A 21 -11.35 0.28 5.34
C GLU A 21 -11.59 -0.55 4.08
N THR A 22 -11.02 -0.11 2.95
CA THR A 22 -11.01 -0.87 1.69
C THR A 22 -10.32 -2.22 1.86
N ILE A 23 -9.10 -2.24 2.43
CA ILE A 23 -8.37 -3.49 2.69
C ILE A 23 -9.16 -4.38 3.67
N LEU A 24 -9.69 -3.82 4.76
CA LEU A 24 -10.48 -4.59 5.72
C LEU A 24 -11.72 -5.21 5.09
N ALA A 25 -12.43 -4.48 4.22
CA ALA A 25 -13.59 -4.98 3.49
C ALA A 25 -13.23 -6.13 2.55
N GLU A 26 -12.12 -6.02 1.81
CA GLU A 26 -11.61 -7.10 0.95
C GLU A 26 -11.25 -8.35 1.76
N ARG A 27 -10.60 -8.18 2.91
CA ARG A 27 -10.23 -9.29 3.81
C ARG A 27 -11.47 -9.96 4.41
N LYS A 28 -12.49 -9.19 4.82
CA LYS A 28 -13.78 -9.73 5.28
C LYS A 28 -14.48 -10.52 4.17
N ALA A 29 -14.57 -9.96 2.96
CA ALA A 29 -15.18 -10.62 1.82
C ALA A 29 -14.45 -11.94 1.47
N THR A 30 -13.11 -11.92 1.52
CA THR A 30 -12.28 -13.11 1.33
C THR A 30 -12.55 -14.16 2.41
N LEU A 31 -12.66 -13.77 3.68
CA LEU A 31 -12.98 -14.72 4.74
C LEU A 31 -14.36 -15.35 4.53
N ILE A 32 -15.36 -14.55 4.14
CA ILE A 32 -16.73 -15.04 3.88
C ILE A 32 -16.72 -16.05 2.73
N SER A 33 -15.99 -15.79 1.64
CA SER A 33 -15.97 -16.68 0.47
C SER A 33 -15.33 -18.05 0.73
N LEU A 34 -14.58 -18.20 1.84
CA LEU A 34 -14.02 -19.48 2.27
C LEU A 34 -15.05 -20.40 2.95
N TYR A 35 -16.22 -19.88 3.31
CA TYR A 35 -17.31 -20.69 3.88
C TYR A 35 -18.24 -21.26 2.79
N PRO A 36 -18.88 -22.42 3.05
CA PRO A 36 -19.98 -22.92 2.22
C PRO A 36 -21.07 -21.87 1.99
N GLU A 37 -21.66 -21.84 0.80
CA GLU A 37 -22.62 -20.80 0.37
C GLU A 37 -23.80 -20.63 1.34
N ASP A 38 -24.30 -21.72 1.91
CA ASP A 38 -25.39 -21.75 2.89
C ASP A 38 -25.03 -21.09 4.24
N GLN A 39 -23.74 -20.91 4.52
CA GLN A 39 -23.23 -20.31 5.75
C GLN A 39 -22.73 -18.87 5.56
N GLN A 40 -22.50 -18.44 4.31
CA GLN A 40 -21.88 -17.13 4.02
C GLN A 40 -22.67 -15.96 4.58
N GLU A 41 -24.01 -15.97 4.46
CA GLU A 41 -24.85 -14.89 5.00
C GLU A 41 -24.75 -14.81 6.53
N ALA A 42 -24.73 -15.97 7.21
CA ALA A 42 -24.60 -16.01 8.66
C ALA A 42 -23.25 -15.46 9.12
N VAL A 43 -22.17 -15.84 8.44
CA VAL A 43 -20.80 -15.34 8.73
C VAL A 43 -20.70 -13.85 8.44
N ALA A 44 -21.24 -13.38 7.31
CA ALA A 44 -21.25 -11.97 6.95
C ALA A 44 -21.92 -11.11 8.03
N ARG A 45 -23.07 -11.54 8.55
CA ARG A 45 -23.75 -10.87 9.68
C ARG A 45 -22.88 -10.86 10.94
N THR A 46 -22.26 -11.97 11.31
CA THR A 46 -21.38 -12.04 12.49
C THR A 46 -20.20 -11.06 12.38
N LEU A 47 -19.57 -10.93 11.20
CA LEU A 47 -18.42 -10.04 10.97
C LEU A 47 -18.78 -8.53 10.94
N THR A 48 -20.07 -8.19 11.06
CA THR A 48 -20.50 -6.80 11.32
C THR A 48 -20.36 -6.40 12.79
N LEU A 49 -20.27 -7.36 13.70
CA LEU A 49 -20.13 -7.11 15.13
C LEU A 49 -18.68 -6.82 15.47
N GLU A 50 -18.37 -5.62 15.97
CA GLU A 50 -16.99 -5.27 16.37
C GLU A 50 -16.48 -6.09 17.57
N SER A 51 -17.39 -6.67 18.36
CA SER A 51 -17.05 -7.55 19.47
C SER A 51 -16.62 -8.94 19.02
N GLU A 52 -16.82 -9.31 17.76
CA GLU A 52 -16.38 -10.58 17.20
C GLU A 52 -14.84 -10.63 17.15
N PRO A 53 -14.19 -11.58 17.85
CA PRO A 53 -12.73 -11.67 17.87
C PRO A 53 -12.09 -11.80 16.48
N LEU A 54 -12.76 -12.46 15.52
CA LEU A 54 -12.27 -12.53 14.15
C LEU A 54 -12.21 -11.16 13.47
N VAL A 55 -13.08 -10.22 13.82
CA VAL A 55 -13.02 -8.85 13.29
C VAL A 55 -11.75 -8.16 13.77
N LYS A 56 -11.35 -8.33 15.04
CA LYS A 56 -10.08 -7.78 15.56
C LYS A 56 -8.85 -8.41 14.92
N LEU A 57 -8.88 -9.70 14.62
CA LEU A 57 -7.80 -10.36 13.88
C LEU A 57 -7.69 -9.82 12.45
N LEU A 58 -8.82 -9.60 11.77
CA LEU A 58 -8.85 -9.01 10.43
C LEU A 58 -8.37 -7.56 10.42
N GLU A 59 -8.74 -6.76 11.42
CA GLU A 59 -8.25 -5.38 11.60
C GLU A 59 -6.72 -5.34 11.79
N GLU A 60 -6.16 -6.17 12.66
CA GLU A 60 -4.70 -6.25 12.87
C GLU A 60 -3.98 -6.65 11.57
N ASN A 61 -4.55 -7.60 10.83
CA ASN A 61 -3.98 -8.06 9.58
C ASN A 61 -4.06 -6.98 8.48
N ALA A 62 -5.19 -6.29 8.33
CA ALA A 62 -5.36 -5.18 7.40
C ALA A 62 -4.40 -4.03 7.72
N TYR A 63 -4.16 -3.75 9.00
CA TYR A 63 -3.21 -2.73 9.43
C TYR A 63 -1.78 -3.09 9.05
N ARG A 64 -1.37 -4.35 9.28
CA ARG A 64 -0.06 -4.84 8.84
C ARG A 64 0.09 -4.77 7.32
N GLU A 65 -0.94 -5.15 6.58
CA GLU A 65 -0.93 -5.11 5.12
C GLU A 65 -0.76 -3.68 4.61
N LEU A 66 -1.49 -2.72 5.17
CA LEU A 66 -1.35 -1.29 4.84
C LEU A 66 0.10 -0.82 5.02
N ILE A 67 0.73 -1.14 6.15
CA ILE A 67 2.13 -0.77 6.41
C ILE A 67 3.06 -1.41 5.39
N TRP A 68 2.85 -2.69 5.07
CA TRP A 68 3.69 -3.41 4.11
C TRP A 68 3.55 -2.85 2.69
N ARG A 69 2.34 -2.55 2.23
CA ARG A 69 2.11 -1.90 0.93
C ARG A 69 2.70 -0.48 0.92
N GLN A 70 2.57 0.28 2.00
CA GLN A 70 3.17 1.61 2.11
C GLN A 70 4.71 1.54 2.03
N ARG A 71 5.32 0.54 2.67
CA ARG A 71 6.76 0.29 2.55
C ARG A 71 7.18 -0.03 1.11
N VAL A 72 6.35 -0.73 0.34
CA VAL A 72 6.59 -0.97 -1.10
C VAL A 72 6.50 0.34 -1.88
N ASN A 73 5.49 1.18 -1.62
CA ASN A 73 5.37 2.51 -2.24
C ASN A 73 6.61 3.38 -1.95
N GLU A 74 7.12 3.36 -0.71
CA GLU A 74 8.34 4.08 -0.33
C GLU A 74 9.57 3.56 -1.05
N ALA A 75 9.74 2.24 -1.15
CA ALA A 75 10.84 1.63 -1.90
C ALA A 75 10.78 1.97 -3.40
N ALA A 76 9.58 2.01 -3.99
CA ALA A 76 9.40 2.42 -5.38
C ALA A 76 9.77 3.91 -5.58
N ARG A 77 9.36 4.80 -4.67
CA ARG A 77 9.74 6.22 -4.71
C ARG A 77 11.25 6.44 -4.57
N ALA A 78 11.92 5.66 -3.72
CA ALA A 78 13.36 5.75 -3.48
C ALA A 78 14.20 5.51 -4.75
N VAL A 79 13.71 4.73 -5.72
CA VAL A 79 14.43 4.44 -6.96
C VAL A 79 14.04 5.35 -8.13
N MET A 80 13.17 6.34 -7.91
CA MET A 80 12.70 7.27 -8.94
C MET A 80 13.29 8.66 -8.73
N LEU A 81 14.00 9.18 -9.73
CA LEU A 81 14.67 10.49 -9.66
C LEU A 81 13.74 11.64 -9.26
N ALA A 82 12.46 11.59 -9.64
CA ALA A 82 11.47 12.61 -9.32
C ALA A 82 11.05 12.63 -7.84
N CYS A 83 11.26 11.54 -7.09
CA CYS A 83 10.77 11.40 -5.72
C CYS A 83 11.86 11.01 -4.71
N ALA A 84 13.00 10.49 -5.16
CA ALA A 84 14.09 10.04 -4.30
C ALA A 84 14.70 11.20 -3.51
N ALA A 85 15.17 10.92 -2.30
CA ALA A 85 15.77 11.90 -1.40
C ALA A 85 16.96 11.32 -0.65
N GLY A 86 17.75 12.18 -0.01
CA GLY A 86 18.87 11.75 0.84
C GLY A 86 19.87 10.87 0.10
N ASN A 87 20.23 9.73 0.70
CA ASN A 87 21.22 8.80 0.14
C ASN A 87 20.70 8.08 -1.12
N ASP A 88 19.39 7.88 -1.25
CA ASP A 88 18.82 7.23 -2.44
C ASP A 88 19.07 8.08 -3.69
N LEU A 89 18.92 9.41 -3.55
CA LEU A 89 19.23 10.36 -4.61
C LEU A 89 20.74 10.40 -4.93
N ASP A 90 21.61 10.25 -3.92
CA ASP A 90 23.06 10.20 -4.13
C ASP A 90 23.46 8.94 -4.91
N VAL A 91 22.85 7.79 -4.61
CA VAL A 91 23.05 6.54 -5.37
C VAL A 91 22.57 6.70 -6.81
N ILE A 92 21.41 7.33 -7.04
CA ILE A 92 20.93 7.62 -8.40
C ILE A 92 21.90 8.55 -9.12
N GLY A 93 22.38 9.62 -8.48
CA GLY A 93 23.38 10.54 -9.05
C GLY A 93 24.68 9.83 -9.45
N ALA A 94 25.14 8.89 -8.62
CA ALA A 94 26.33 8.09 -8.91
C ALA A 94 26.19 7.26 -10.20
N ASN A 95 24.99 6.76 -10.53
CA ASN A 95 24.74 6.07 -11.81
C ASN A 95 24.98 6.99 -13.03
N TYR A 96 24.91 8.30 -12.83
CA TYR A 96 25.19 9.33 -13.85
C TYR A 96 26.54 10.03 -13.62
N ASN A 97 27.47 9.41 -12.89
CA ASN A 97 28.78 9.99 -12.53
C ASN A 97 28.69 11.39 -11.90
N THR A 98 27.61 11.66 -11.17
CA THR A 98 27.33 12.95 -10.54
C THR A 98 27.35 12.80 -9.02
N THR A 99 28.14 13.64 -8.35
CA THR A 99 28.25 13.66 -6.89
C THR A 99 27.61 14.92 -6.31
N ARG A 100 27.07 14.81 -5.10
CA ARG A 100 26.65 15.98 -4.32
C ARG A 100 27.86 16.87 -4.01
N LEU A 101 27.66 18.19 -4.11
CA LEU A 101 28.67 19.21 -3.80
C LEU A 101 28.70 19.54 -2.30
#